data_AF-A0A8C6MJD6-F1
#
_entry.id   AF-A0A8C6MJD6-F1
#
_cell.length_a   1.000
_cell.length_b   1.000
_cell.length_c   1.000
_cell.angle_alpha   90.00
_cell.angle_beta   90.00
_cell.angle_gamma   90.00
#
_symmetry.space_group_name_H-M   'P 1'
#
loop_
_entity.id
_entity.type
_entity.pdbx_description
1 polymer ?
#
loop_
_entity_poly.entity_id
_entity_poly.type
_entity_poly.pdbx_seq_one_letter_code
_entity_poly.pdbx_strand_id
1 'polypeptide(L)'
;MLQDFIIVSFSAAALQVLSMSNMCVSQVLIQLKVVHIFLQKNPCEATPLDFVFVIDSSRSIRPNDYEKVKTFIIQILQFLDIGHNSTRVGLLQYGSVVEPEFSLNTYNSRAQVEQAVRDMKHLATGTMTGLAIQYTMEVAFTKKQGARAVHLHIPRIAMIVTDGRPQDTVEEVAAAARQAGIQIFAIGVGRVDMKTLKAIGSEPHSEHVHLVANFSQIETLISVFRSALCGGDEMCEVVDHQCQHICVSSPASFRCKCKKGFTLNSDGKTCKVDAILACKKGKQTRM
;
A
#
# COMPACT_ATOMS: atom_id res chain seq x y z
N MET A 1 -2.17 -39.81 -9.09
CA MET A 1 -1.76 -39.72 -7.67
C MET A 1 -1.53 -38.26 -7.34
N LEU A 2 -2.14 -37.81 -6.24
CA LEU A 2 -2.05 -36.49 -5.59
C LEU A 2 -2.94 -35.39 -6.18
N GLN A 3 -4.26 -35.55 -5.98
CA GLN A 3 -5.22 -34.43 -5.98
C GLN A 3 -6.24 -34.53 -4.81
N ASP A 4 -5.90 -35.24 -3.73
CA ASP A 4 -6.85 -35.60 -2.65
C ASP A 4 -6.51 -35.05 -1.25
N PHE A 5 -5.64 -34.05 -1.11
CA PHE A 5 -5.17 -33.62 0.23
C PHE A 5 -5.74 -32.29 0.77
N ILE A 6 -6.59 -31.58 0.05
CA ILE A 6 -7.20 -30.32 0.55
C ILE A 6 -8.62 -30.51 1.09
N ILE A 7 -9.23 -31.70 0.91
CA ILE A 7 -10.60 -31.97 1.38
C ILE A 7 -10.63 -32.50 2.84
N VAL A 8 -9.49 -32.92 3.42
CA VAL A 8 -9.51 -33.78 4.62
C VAL A 8 -9.30 -33.05 5.97
N SER A 9 -9.03 -31.75 6.02
CA SER A 9 -9.00 -31.01 7.30
C SER A 9 -10.31 -30.31 7.67
N PHE A 10 -11.38 -30.46 6.88
CA PHE A 10 -12.77 -30.14 7.29
C PHE A 10 -13.43 -31.30 8.04
N SER A 11 -12.66 -31.96 8.93
CA SER A 11 -13.12 -33.11 9.71
C SER A 11 -13.99 -32.67 10.90
N ALA A 12 -15.16 -33.30 11.01
CA ALA A 12 -16.16 -33.27 12.09
C ALA A 12 -17.11 -32.06 12.21
N ALA A 13 -16.66 -30.81 12.14
CA ALA A 13 -17.54 -29.68 12.50
C ALA A 13 -18.64 -29.36 11.46
N ALA A 14 -18.35 -29.49 10.16
CA ALA A 14 -19.30 -29.11 9.11
C ALA A 14 -20.42 -30.14 8.88
N LEU A 15 -20.17 -31.42 9.16
CA LEU A 15 -21.16 -32.48 8.92
C LEU A 15 -22.21 -32.60 10.05
N GLN A 16 -21.93 -32.08 11.25
CA GLN A 16 -22.91 -32.03 12.35
C GLN A 16 -23.98 -30.94 12.18
N VAL A 17 -23.79 -29.98 11.26
CA VAL A 17 -24.74 -28.87 11.05
C VAL A 17 -26.00 -29.32 10.30
N LEU A 18 -25.94 -30.42 9.54
CA LEU A 18 -27.07 -30.89 8.72
C LEU A 18 -27.95 -31.97 9.39
N SER A 19 -27.68 -32.40 10.63
CA SER A 19 -28.43 -33.49 11.26
C SER A 19 -29.18 -33.14 12.57
N MET A 20 -29.48 -31.86 12.84
CA MET A 20 -30.15 -31.48 14.09
C MET A 20 -31.51 -30.82 13.84
N SER A 21 -32.58 -31.62 13.96
CA SER A 21 -33.96 -31.30 13.64
C SER A 21 -34.65 -30.26 14.54
N ASN A 22 -33.92 -29.51 15.39
CA ASN A 22 -34.51 -28.74 16.49
C ASN A 22 -33.86 -27.37 16.77
N MET A 23 -33.31 -26.70 15.77
CA MET A 23 -32.89 -25.30 15.92
C MET A 23 -34.00 -24.31 15.58
N CYS A 24 -34.13 -23.25 16.38
CA CYS A 24 -35.03 -22.14 16.10
C CYS A 24 -34.58 -21.39 14.84
N VAL A 25 -35.52 -20.82 14.08
CA VAL A 25 -35.24 -20.04 12.84
C VAL A 25 -34.18 -18.95 13.09
N SER A 26 -34.19 -18.30 14.27
CA SER A 26 -33.14 -17.34 14.67
C SER A 26 -31.75 -17.97 14.80
N GLN A 27 -31.64 -19.21 15.28
CA GLN A 27 -30.36 -19.91 15.38
C GLN A 27 -29.87 -20.41 14.01
N VAL A 28 -30.78 -20.82 13.12
CA VAL A 28 -30.46 -21.15 11.73
C VAL A 28 -29.97 -19.91 10.98
N LEU A 29 -30.61 -18.76 11.18
CA LEU A 29 -30.18 -17.47 10.62
C LEU A 29 -28.84 -16.99 11.20
N ILE A 30 -28.58 -17.23 12.49
CA ILE A 30 -27.27 -16.95 13.10
C ILE A 30 -26.19 -17.85 12.50
N GLN A 31 -26.45 -19.16 12.32
CA GLN A 31 -25.50 -20.08 11.69
C GLN A 31 -25.29 -19.77 10.21
N LEU A 32 -26.33 -19.39 9.45
CA LEU A 32 -26.21 -18.88 8.09
C LEU A 32 -25.43 -17.55 8.03
N LYS A 33 -25.62 -16.64 9.00
CA LYS A 33 -24.80 -15.42 9.12
C LYS A 33 -23.36 -15.73 9.47
N VAL A 34 -23.09 -16.72 10.33
CA VAL A 34 -21.74 -17.19 10.68
C VAL A 34 -21.07 -17.81 9.46
N VAL A 35 -21.77 -18.67 8.71
CA VAL A 35 -21.30 -19.20 7.41
C VAL A 35 -21.10 -18.06 6.40
N HIS A 36 -21.95 -17.03 6.40
CA HIS A 36 -21.78 -15.86 5.53
C HIS A 36 -20.60 -14.96 5.95
N ILE A 37 -20.29 -14.89 7.25
CA ILE A 37 -19.07 -14.25 7.79
C ILE A 37 -17.84 -15.06 7.37
N PHE A 38 -17.90 -16.40 7.40
CA PHE A 38 -16.82 -17.28 6.91
C PHE A 38 -16.73 -17.35 5.37
N LEU A 39 -17.79 -16.96 4.67
CA LEU A 39 -17.87 -16.78 3.21
C LEU A 39 -17.82 -15.30 2.80
N GLN A 40 -17.31 -14.40 3.65
CA GLN A 40 -16.80 -13.14 3.14
C GLN A 40 -15.55 -13.46 2.35
N LYS A 41 -15.74 -13.60 1.03
CA LYS A 41 -14.68 -13.53 0.01
C LYS A 41 -13.71 -12.43 0.46
N ASN A 42 -12.43 -12.75 0.62
CA ASN A 42 -11.42 -11.70 0.83
C ASN A 42 -11.69 -10.62 -0.22
N PRO A 43 -11.89 -9.35 0.18
CA PRO A 43 -12.26 -8.29 -0.76
C PRO A 43 -11.20 -8.09 -1.85
N CYS A 44 -10.00 -8.64 -1.65
CA CYS A 44 -8.97 -8.79 -2.67
C CYS A 44 -9.38 -9.92 -3.62
N GLU A 45 -10.17 -9.62 -4.64
CA GLU A 45 -10.01 -10.38 -5.88
C GLU A 45 -8.54 -10.22 -6.27
N ALA A 46 -7.78 -11.32 -6.42
CA ALA A 46 -6.31 -11.32 -6.43
C ALA A 46 -5.73 -10.40 -7.52
N THR A 47 -5.62 -9.10 -7.23
CA THR A 47 -5.12 -8.07 -8.12
C THR A 47 -3.60 -8.19 -8.14
N PRO A 48 -3.01 -8.44 -9.31
CA PRO A 48 -1.58 -8.33 -9.52
C PRO A 48 -0.97 -7.06 -8.90
N LEU A 49 -0.03 -7.20 -7.96
CA LEU A 49 0.71 -6.08 -7.35
C LEU A 49 2.22 -6.35 -7.27
N ASP A 50 3.06 -5.40 -7.71
CA ASP A 50 4.51 -5.44 -7.45
C ASP A 50 4.82 -4.53 -6.25
N PHE A 51 5.24 -5.12 -5.13
CA PHE A 51 5.40 -4.40 -3.86
C PHE A 51 6.83 -4.54 -3.31
N VAL A 52 7.49 -3.42 -3.03
CA VAL A 52 8.85 -3.39 -2.49
C VAL A 52 8.90 -2.67 -1.15
N PHE A 53 9.39 -3.36 -0.13
CA PHE A 53 9.76 -2.75 1.15
C PHE A 53 11.16 -2.14 1.06
N VAL A 54 11.29 -0.90 1.52
CA VAL A 54 12.55 -0.12 1.51
C VAL A 54 12.81 0.31 2.95
N ILE A 55 13.68 -0.42 3.64
CA ILE A 55 13.82 -0.35 5.10
C ILE A 55 15.08 0.42 5.48
N ASP A 56 14.91 1.52 6.18
CA ASP A 56 16.00 2.23 6.83
C ASP A 56 16.56 1.35 7.97
N SER A 57 17.82 0.98 7.82
CA SER A 57 18.59 0.14 8.73
C SER A 57 19.75 0.94 9.32
N SER A 58 19.63 2.28 9.35
CA SER A 58 20.64 3.19 9.87
C SER A 58 20.78 3.12 11.39
N ARG A 59 21.85 3.73 11.90
CA ARG A 59 22.17 3.76 13.34
C ARG A 59 21.16 4.55 14.19
N SER A 60 20.43 5.50 13.59
CA SER A 60 19.46 6.33 14.33
C SER A 60 18.22 5.54 14.75
N ILE A 61 17.89 4.48 14.01
CA ILE A 61 16.87 3.49 14.40
C ILE A 61 17.48 2.54 15.42
N ARG A 62 16.93 2.54 16.63
CA ARG A 62 17.44 1.70 17.72
C ARG A 62 17.05 0.24 17.50
N PRO A 63 17.81 -0.73 18.04
CA PRO A 63 17.50 -2.17 17.88
C PRO A 63 16.06 -2.54 18.24
N ASN A 64 15.52 -1.98 19.34
CA ASN A 64 14.13 -2.23 19.73
C ASN A 64 13.11 -1.67 18.72
N ASP A 65 13.40 -0.52 18.10
CA ASP A 65 12.54 0.06 17.07
C ASP A 65 12.68 -0.70 15.75
N TYR A 66 13.86 -1.24 15.45
CA TYR A 66 14.09 -2.12 14.30
C TYR A 66 13.25 -3.42 14.38
N GLU A 67 13.17 -4.04 15.56
CA GLU A 67 12.29 -5.21 15.76
C GLU A 67 10.79 -4.86 15.62
N LYS A 68 10.39 -3.63 15.97
CA LYS A 68 9.02 -3.15 15.68
C LYS A 68 8.78 -3.00 14.18
N VAL A 69 9.78 -2.53 13.43
CA VAL A 69 9.70 -2.45 11.96
C VAL A 69 9.52 -3.85 11.35
N LYS A 70 10.30 -4.84 11.81
CA LYS A 70 10.13 -6.25 11.37
C LYS A 70 8.72 -6.77 11.67
N THR A 71 8.22 -6.51 12.88
CA THR A 71 6.86 -6.88 13.29
C THR A 71 5.81 -6.22 12.39
N PHE A 72 5.97 -4.93 12.10
CA PHE A 72 5.08 -4.16 11.24
C PHE A 72 5.03 -4.71 9.81
N ILE A 73 6.19 -5.06 9.22
CA ILE A 73 6.26 -5.70 7.91
C ILE A 73 5.49 -7.02 7.94
N ILE A 74 5.73 -7.88 8.93
CA ILE A 74 5.03 -9.16 9.09
C ILE A 74 3.52 -8.98 9.17
N GLN A 75 3.04 -7.96 9.88
CA GLN A 75 1.61 -7.65 9.97
C GLN A 75 1.01 -7.27 8.61
N ILE A 76 1.71 -6.47 7.80
CA ILE A 76 1.25 -6.17 6.43
C ILE A 76 1.19 -7.42 5.57
N LEU A 77 2.19 -8.30 5.65
CA LEU A 77 2.25 -9.53 4.86
C LEU A 77 1.03 -10.45 5.06
N GLN A 78 0.36 -10.38 6.22
CA GLN A 78 -0.84 -11.17 6.51
C GLN A 78 -2.00 -10.86 5.55
N PHE A 79 -2.07 -9.63 5.03
CA PHE A 79 -3.14 -9.15 4.16
C PHE A 79 -2.83 -9.32 2.68
N LEU A 80 -1.59 -9.69 2.35
CA LEU A 80 -1.17 -9.89 0.97
C LEU A 80 -1.39 -11.35 0.54
N ASP A 81 -2.01 -11.52 -0.62
CA ASP A 81 -1.97 -12.77 -1.36
C ASP A 81 -0.67 -12.83 -2.15
N ILE A 82 0.35 -13.47 -1.58
CA ILE A 82 1.71 -13.52 -2.14
C ILE A 82 1.84 -14.72 -3.08
N GLY A 83 2.22 -14.44 -4.32
CA GLY A 83 2.41 -15.45 -5.35
C GLY A 83 2.81 -14.84 -6.70
N HIS A 84 3.28 -15.68 -7.62
CA HIS A 84 3.76 -15.23 -8.93
C HIS A 84 2.72 -14.47 -9.77
N ASN A 85 1.44 -14.86 -9.64
CA ASN A 85 0.33 -14.29 -10.41
C ASN A 85 -0.49 -13.25 -9.61
N SER A 86 -0.26 -13.14 -8.31
CA SER A 86 -0.92 -12.19 -7.40
C SER A 86 0.08 -11.12 -6.96
N THR A 87 0.44 -11.05 -5.68
CA THR A 87 1.40 -10.07 -5.15
C THR A 87 2.83 -10.62 -5.20
N ARG A 88 3.73 -9.88 -5.86
CA ARG A 88 5.17 -10.12 -5.81
C ARG A 88 5.79 -9.16 -4.80
N VAL A 89 6.59 -9.70 -3.88
CA VAL A 89 7.19 -8.90 -2.80
C VAL A 89 8.71 -8.92 -2.94
N GLY A 90 9.30 -7.73 -2.94
CA GLY A 90 10.73 -7.51 -2.80
C GLY A 90 11.02 -6.76 -1.51
N LEU A 91 12.24 -6.90 -1.01
CA LEU A 91 12.68 -6.15 0.16
C LEU A 91 14.15 -5.77 0.00
N LEU A 92 14.43 -4.51 0.30
CA LEU A 92 15.78 -4.02 0.47
C LEU A 92 15.87 -3.26 1.79
N GLN A 93 17.04 -3.31 2.41
CA GLN A 93 17.41 -2.42 3.48
C GLN A 93 18.50 -1.46 3.03
N TYR A 94 18.62 -0.33 3.70
CA TYR A 94 19.67 0.63 3.39
C TYR A 94 20.24 1.27 4.65
N GLY A 95 21.50 1.68 4.53
CA GLY A 95 22.16 2.54 5.50
C GLY A 95 23.11 3.48 4.76
N SER A 96 24.41 3.30 4.91
CA SER A 96 25.42 3.95 4.04
C SER A 96 25.41 3.41 2.61
N VAL A 97 24.92 2.19 2.42
CA VAL A 97 24.75 1.50 1.14
C VAL A 97 23.36 0.86 1.07
N VAL A 98 22.92 0.51 -0.13
CA VAL A 98 21.68 -0.25 -0.35
C VAL A 98 21.99 -1.73 -0.41
N GLU A 99 21.35 -2.53 0.44
CA GLU A 99 21.49 -3.99 0.49
C GLU A 99 20.15 -4.66 0.19
N PRO A 100 20.01 -5.32 -0.98
CA PRO A 100 18.82 -6.10 -1.28
C PRO A 100 18.78 -7.38 -0.45
N GLU A 101 17.69 -7.62 0.29
CA GLU A 101 17.46 -8.89 1.00
C GLU A 101 16.93 -9.95 0.04
N PHE A 102 15.94 -9.57 -0.78
CA PHE A 102 15.39 -10.42 -1.84
C PHE A 102 14.61 -9.59 -2.88
N SER A 103 14.50 -10.15 -4.08
CA SER A 103 13.84 -9.50 -5.23
C SER A 103 12.42 -10.02 -5.44
N LEU A 104 11.64 -9.35 -6.30
CA LEU A 104 10.23 -9.67 -6.57
C LEU A 104 10.00 -11.08 -7.13
N ASN A 105 11.04 -11.72 -7.67
CA ASN A 105 11.01 -13.08 -8.19
C ASN A 105 11.65 -14.13 -7.26
N THR A 106 12.09 -13.75 -6.06
CA THR A 106 12.82 -14.67 -5.16
C THR A 106 11.89 -15.62 -4.42
N TYR A 107 10.79 -15.12 -3.85
CA TYR A 107 9.87 -15.91 -3.02
C TYR A 107 8.45 -15.89 -3.56
N ASN A 108 7.73 -17.01 -3.34
CA ASN A 108 6.39 -17.24 -3.87
C ASN A 108 5.36 -17.58 -2.81
N SER A 109 5.74 -17.53 -1.54
CA SER A 109 4.85 -17.80 -0.42
C SER A 109 5.10 -16.83 0.71
N ARG A 110 4.02 -16.47 1.41
CA ARG A 110 4.09 -15.59 2.59
C ARG A 110 5.06 -16.12 3.65
N ALA A 111 5.05 -17.44 3.91
CA ALA A 111 5.92 -18.06 4.89
C ALA A 111 7.42 -17.82 4.61
N GLN A 112 7.84 -17.90 3.34
CA GLN A 112 9.23 -17.63 2.95
C GLN A 112 9.59 -16.15 3.12
N VAL A 113 8.69 -15.24 2.70
CA VAL A 113 8.90 -13.80 2.84
C VAL A 113 9.00 -13.41 4.32
N GLU A 114 8.08 -13.90 5.16
CA GLU A 114 8.12 -13.63 6.60
C GLU A 114 9.38 -14.18 7.26
N GLN A 115 9.85 -15.36 6.86
CA GLN A 115 11.08 -15.92 7.39
C GLN A 115 12.29 -15.05 7.02
N ALA A 116 12.39 -14.61 5.77
CA ALA A 116 13.44 -13.69 5.34
C ALA A 116 13.41 -12.37 6.15
N VAL A 117 12.21 -11.82 6.40
CA VAL A 117 12.04 -10.62 7.25
C VAL A 117 12.51 -10.88 8.68
N ARG A 118 12.22 -12.05 9.26
CA ARG A 118 12.69 -12.42 10.62
C ARG A 118 14.21 -12.52 10.70
N ASP A 119 14.84 -12.98 9.63
CA ASP A 119 16.29 -13.21 9.55
C ASP A 119 17.11 -11.94 9.23
N MET A 120 16.44 -10.82 8.88
CA MET A 120 17.11 -9.55 8.61
C MET A 120 17.96 -9.08 9.80
N LYS A 121 19.17 -8.64 9.48
CA LYS A 121 20.14 -8.07 10.44
C LYS A 121 20.20 -6.56 10.28
N HIS A 122 20.21 -5.85 11.39
CA HIS A 122 20.32 -4.39 11.43
C HIS A 122 21.73 -3.94 11.01
N LEU A 123 21.83 -3.07 10.00
CA LEU A 123 23.10 -2.59 9.47
C LEU A 123 23.76 -1.56 10.40
N ALA A 124 22.97 -0.70 11.04
CA ALA A 124 23.40 0.36 11.95
C ALA A 124 24.49 1.30 11.37
N THR A 125 24.40 1.59 10.07
CA THR A 125 25.31 2.50 9.34
C THR A 125 24.67 3.88 9.09
N GLY A 126 25.10 4.64 8.06
CA GLY A 126 24.54 5.95 7.70
C GLY A 126 23.11 5.87 7.15
N THR A 127 22.60 6.95 6.56
CA THR A 127 21.19 7.04 6.12
C THR A 127 21.10 7.66 4.71
N MET A 128 21.32 6.86 3.67
CA MET A 128 21.27 7.28 2.26
C MET A 128 19.90 6.96 1.64
N THR A 129 18.87 7.70 2.04
CA THR A 129 17.49 7.47 1.61
C THR A 129 17.28 7.79 0.14
N GLY A 130 17.93 8.84 -0.38
CA GLY A 130 17.84 9.21 -1.79
C GLY A 130 18.41 8.10 -2.68
N LEU A 131 19.56 7.55 -2.30
CA LEU A 131 20.16 6.39 -2.96
C LEU A 131 19.23 5.16 -2.94
N ALA A 132 18.55 4.90 -1.81
CA ALA A 132 17.58 3.81 -1.71
C ALA A 132 16.39 3.99 -2.67
N ILE A 133 15.84 5.20 -2.75
CA ILE A 133 14.74 5.52 -3.68
C ILE A 133 15.20 5.33 -5.14
N GLN A 134 16.40 5.80 -5.47
CA GLN A 134 16.98 5.63 -6.81
C GLN A 134 17.11 4.15 -7.15
N TYR A 135 17.68 3.34 -6.26
CA TYR A 135 17.83 1.91 -6.46
C TYR A 135 16.47 1.22 -6.64
N THR A 136 15.45 1.61 -5.87
CA THR A 136 14.10 1.07 -6.01
C THR A 136 13.54 1.33 -7.41
N MET A 137 13.68 2.56 -7.91
CA MET A 137 13.21 2.96 -9.24
C MET A 137 13.99 2.28 -10.38
N GLU A 138 15.31 2.28 -10.30
CA GLU A 138 16.19 1.86 -11.42
C GLU A 138 16.50 0.37 -11.42
N VAL A 139 16.40 -0.31 -10.28
CA VAL A 139 16.81 -1.72 -10.12
C VAL A 139 15.65 -2.59 -9.63
N ALA A 140 15.06 -2.29 -8.47
CA ALA A 140 14.08 -3.18 -7.83
C ALA A 140 12.82 -3.41 -8.69
N PHE A 141 12.35 -2.37 -9.41
CA PHE A 141 11.19 -2.46 -10.31
C PHE A 141 11.54 -2.83 -11.77
N THR A 142 12.69 -3.46 -11.99
CA THR A 142 13.06 -3.96 -13.33
C THR A 142 12.52 -5.38 -13.59
N LYS A 143 12.34 -5.73 -14.87
CA LYS A 143 11.99 -7.11 -15.26
C LYS A 143 12.99 -8.14 -14.76
N LYS A 144 14.28 -7.78 -14.71
CA LYS A 144 15.36 -8.63 -14.20
C LYS A 144 15.12 -9.01 -12.73
N GLN A 145 14.61 -8.07 -11.93
CA GLN A 145 14.29 -8.30 -10.52
C GLN A 145 12.88 -8.83 -10.28
N GLY A 146 12.13 -9.17 -11.34
CA GLY A 146 10.82 -9.81 -11.22
C GLY A 146 9.62 -8.89 -11.35
N ALA A 147 9.81 -7.59 -11.59
CA ALA A 147 8.70 -6.69 -11.86
C ALA A 147 8.01 -7.05 -13.18
N ARG A 148 6.68 -6.91 -13.20
CA ARG A 148 5.88 -7.18 -14.40
C ARG A 148 6.04 -6.06 -15.42
N ALA A 149 5.77 -6.43 -16.67
CA ALA A 149 5.93 -5.53 -17.80
C ALA A 149 5.00 -4.31 -17.67
N VAL A 150 5.52 -3.13 -18.00
CA VAL A 150 4.82 -1.84 -17.83
C VAL A 150 3.46 -1.82 -18.53
N HIS A 151 3.34 -2.43 -19.72
CA HIS A 151 2.09 -2.46 -20.50
C HIS A 151 0.95 -3.25 -19.83
N LEU A 152 1.24 -4.07 -18.82
CA LEU A 152 0.22 -4.76 -18.03
C LEU A 152 -0.43 -3.83 -16.99
N HIS A 153 0.12 -2.62 -16.78
CA HIS A 153 -0.38 -1.62 -15.84
C HIS A 153 -0.53 -2.15 -14.41
N ILE A 154 0.37 -3.07 -14.01
CA ILE A 154 0.44 -3.59 -12.64
C ILE A 154 0.90 -2.46 -11.72
N PRO A 155 0.16 -2.15 -10.64
CA PRO A 155 0.57 -1.18 -9.64
C PRO A 155 1.95 -1.52 -9.07
N ARG A 156 2.79 -0.50 -8.90
CA ARG A 156 4.11 -0.59 -8.28
C ARG A 156 4.14 0.26 -7.03
N ILE A 157 4.29 -0.39 -5.89
CA ILE A 157 4.26 0.28 -4.59
C ILE A 157 5.60 0.13 -3.89
N ALA A 158 6.17 1.24 -3.44
CA ALA A 158 7.32 1.27 -2.56
C ALA A 158 6.88 1.71 -1.16
N MET A 159 7.10 0.88 -0.14
CA MET A 159 6.91 1.28 1.25
C MET A 159 8.25 1.59 1.89
N ILE A 160 8.50 2.88 2.10
CA ILE A 160 9.73 3.39 2.69
C ILE A 160 9.52 3.59 4.18
N VAL A 161 10.26 2.86 5.00
CA VAL A 161 10.22 2.97 6.46
C VAL A 161 11.50 3.65 6.93
N THR A 162 11.40 4.81 7.58
CA THR A 162 12.56 5.65 7.95
C THR A 162 12.26 6.55 9.14
N ASP A 163 13.29 7.03 9.84
CA ASP A 163 13.14 8.08 10.85
C ASP A 163 13.15 9.51 10.24
N GLY A 164 13.23 9.62 8.90
CA GLY A 164 13.10 10.86 8.13
C GLY A 164 14.29 11.80 8.21
N ARG A 165 15.49 11.27 8.49
CA ARG A 165 16.74 12.05 8.58
C ARG A 165 17.79 11.59 7.56
N PRO A 166 17.54 11.82 6.26
CA PRO A 166 18.49 11.45 5.21
C PRO A 166 19.77 12.28 5.31
N GLN A 167 20.88 11.69 4.86
CA GLN A 167 22.18 12.34 4.72
C GLN A 167 22.46 12.77 3.28
N ASP A 168 21.53 12.48 2.36
CA ASP A 168 21.52 12.82 0.95
C ASP A 168 20.21 13.55 0.56
N THR A 169 20.14 14.01 -0.68
CA THR A 169 18.96 14.72 -1.22
C THR A 169 17.87 13.74 -1.63
N VAL A 170 16.63 13.96 -1.18
CA VAL A 170 15.52 13.01 -1.39
C VAL A 170 14.41 13.56 -2.29
N GLU A 171 14.23 14.87 -2.36
CA GLU A 171 13.10 15.53 -3.01
C GLU A 171 13.02 15.22 -4.50
N GLU A 172 14.13 15.41 -5.23
CA GLU A 172 14.18 15.25 -6.68
C GLU A 172 14.03 13.79 -7.09
N VAL A 173 14.73 12.88 -6.40
CA VAL A 173 14.67 11.45 -6.68
C VAL A 173 13.31 10.84 -6.32
N ALA A 174 12.69 11.28 -5.21
CA ALA A 174 11.33 10.86 -4.86
C ALA A 174 10.32 11.38 -5.89
N ALA A 175 10.48 12.60 -6.38
CA ALA A 175 9.64 13.14 -7.45
C ALA A 175 9.79 12.33 -8.75
N ALA A 176 11.02 11.97 -9.14
CA ALA A 176 11.27 11.13 -10.31
C ALA A 176 10.62 9.74 -10.17
N ALA A 177 10.75 9.10 -9.00
CA ALA A 177 10.13 7.81 -8.72
C ALA A 177 8.59 7.88 -8.82
N ARG A 178 7.97 8.93 -8.26
CA ARG A 178 6.52 9.17 -8.40
C ARG A 178 6.09 9.39 -9.85
N GLN A 179 6.86 10.17 -10.61
CA GLN A 179 6.62 10.41 -12.04
C GLN A 179 6.77 9.14 -12.88
N ALA A 180 7.62 8.20 -12.46
CA ALA A 180 7.76 6.88 -13.07
C ALA A 180 6.58 5.92 -12.74
N GLY A 181 5.56 6.37 -12.02
CA GLY A 181 4.39 5.59 -11.66
C GLY A 181 4.59 4.70 -10.43
N ILE A 182 5.62 4.95 -9.62
CA ILE A 182 5.83 4.26 -8.35
C ILE A 182 5.06 5.02 -7.27
N GLN A 183 4.13 4.34 -6.62
CA GLN A 183 3.40 4.90 -5.49
C GLN A 183 4.20 4.66 -4.21
N ILE A 184 4.57 5.75 -3.55
CA ILE A 184 5.45 5.72 -2.38
C ILE A 184 4.63 5.94 -1.10
N PHE A 185 4.63 4.95 -0.22
CA PHE A 185 4.14 5.05 1.15
C PHE A 185 5.34 5.35 2.06
N ALA A 186 5.36 6.53 2.67
CA ALA A 186 6.42 6.96 3.58
C ALA A 186 5.97 6.78 5.04
N ILE A 187 6.66 5.88 5.73
CA ILE A 187 6.33 5.43 7.07
C ILE A 187 7.42 5.90 8.04
N GLY A 188 7.07 6.85 8.89
CA GLY A 188 7.98 7.46 9.85
C GLY A 188 8.10 6.64 11.15
N VAL A 189 9.31 6.33 11.59
CA VAL A 189 9.57 5.61 12.86
C VAL A 189 10.20 6.54 13.89
N GLY A 190 9.62 6.61 15.09
CA GLY A 190 10.18 7.41 16.19
C GLY A 190 10.05 8.92 15.96
N ARG A 191 11.16 9.67 16.05
CA ARG A 191 11.17 11.13 15.94
C ARG A 191 11.51 11.60 14.53
N VAL A 192 10.47 11.89 13.77
CA VAL A 192 10.55 12.10 12.32
C VAL A 192 10.39 13.56 11.91
N ASP A 193 11.18 14.00 10.93
CA ASP A 193 10.91 15.25 10.22
C ASP A 193 9.78 15.04 9.21
N MET A 194 8.60 15.55 9.55
CA MET A 194 7.41 15.42 8.70
C MET A 194 7.54 16.14 7.35
N LYS A 195 8.41 17.16 7.24
CA LYS A 195 8.62 17.84 5.96
C LYS A 195 9.32 16.90 4.99
N THR A 196 10.39 16.25 5.44
CA THR A 196 11.15 15.26 4.67
C THR A 196 10.30 14.03 4.36
N LEU A 197 9.56 13.51 5.34
CA LEU A 197 8.72 12.34 5.13
C LEU A 197 7.64 12.61 4.06
N LYS A 198 7.05 13.80 4.06
CA LYS A 198 6.11 14.24 3.00
C LYS A 198 6.82 14.39 1.64
N ALA A 199 8.01 14.96 1.60
CA ALA A 199 8.77 15.07 0.35
C ALA A 199 9.05 13.71 -0.32
N ILE A 200 9.14 12.64 0.49
CA ILE A 200 9.30 11.25 0.03
C ILE A 200 7.97 10.64 -0.44
N GLY A 201 6.92 10.77 0.37
CA GLY A 201 5.61 10.15 0.13
C GLY A 201 4.90 10.63 -1.13
N SER A 202 3.92 9.85 -1.60
CA SER A 202 3.02 10.27 -2.69
C SER A 202 1.87 11.14 -2.19
N GLU A 203 1.28 11.91 -3.10
CA GLU A 203 0.04 12.62 -2.81
C GLU A 203 -1.18 11.70 -3.04
N PRO A 204 -2.28 11.87 -2.27
CA PRO A 204 -2.42 12.78 -1.14
C PRO A 204 -1.63 12.28 0.08
N HIS A 205 -0.88 13.16 0.74
CA HIS A 205 -0.08 12.79 1.92
C HIS A 205 -0.89 12.15 3.05
N SER A 206 -2.20 12.46 3.17
CA SER A 206 -3.08 11.84 4.17
C SER A 206 -3.25 10.33 4.00
N GLU A 207 -2.99 9.80 2.81
CA GLU A 207 -3.09 8.35 2.51
C GLU A 207 -1.73 7.65 2.50
N HIS A 208 -0.66 8.40 2.22
CA HIS A 208 0.65 7.81 1.93
C HIS A 208 1.71 8.12 2.97
N VAL A 209 1.46 9.06 3.89
CA VAL A 209 2.44 9.51 4.88
C VAL A 209 1.92 9.26 6.27
N HIS A 210 2.55 8.34 6.99
CA HIS A 210 2.09 7.87 8.30
C HIS A 210 3.24 7.76 9.29
N LEU A 211 2.91 7.79 10.59
CA LEU A 211 3.88 7.56 11.66
C LEU A 211 3.59 6.22 12.33
N VAL A 212 4.62 5.40 12.57
CA VAL A 212 4.54 4.20 13.40
C VAL A 212 4.93 4.61 14.81
N ALA A 213 3.99 5.28 15.48
CA ALA A 213 4.15 5.64 16.88
C ALA A 213 3.64 4.54 17.83
N ASN A 214 2.57 3.81 17.45
CA ASN A 214 1.93 2.75 18.25
C ASN A 214 1.09 1.79 17.37
N PHE A 215 0.82 0.57 17.88
CA PHE A 215 0.01 -0.47 17.19
C PHE A 215 -1.37 -0.01 16.71
N SER A 216 -1.99 0.99 17.34
CA SER A 216 -3.31 1.50 16.90
C SER A 216 -3.28 2.18 15.53
N GLN A 217 -2.14 2.73 15.12
CA GLN A 217 -1.98 3.34 13.78
C GLN A 217 -1.68 2.29 12.71
N ILE A 218 -1.25 1.09 13.11
CA ILE A 218 -1.01 -0.03 12.20
C ILE A 218 -2.34 -0.54 11.64
N GLU A 219 -3.41 -0.63 12.44
CA GLU A 219 -4.75 -1.01 11.97
C GLU A 219 -5.32 0.00 10.96
N THR A 220 -5.14 1.31 11.20
CA THR A 220 -5.54 2.36 10.24
C THR A 220 -4.74 2.25 8.94
N LEU A 221 -3.41 2.04 9.05
CA LEU A 221 -2.55 1.88 7.90
C LEU A 221 -2.88 0.60 7.12
N ILE A 222 -3.17 -0.50 7.80
CA ILE A 222 -3.67 -1.75 7.21
C ILE A 222 -5.02 -1.50 6.52
N SER A 223 -5.92 -0.73 7.10
CA SER A 223 -7.22 -0.42 6.50
C SER A 223 -7.06 0.41 5.21
N VAL A 224 -6.22 1.45 5.25
CA VAL A 224 -5.88 2.27 4.08
C VAL A 224 -5.20 1.42 3.01
N PHE A 225 -4.22 0.59 3.40
CA PHE A 225 -3.47 -0.26 2.48
C PHE A 225 -4.36 -1.36 1.88
N ARG A 226 -5.27 -1.96 2.67
CA ARG A 226 -6.28 -2.91 2.19
C ARG A 226 -7.26 -2.24 1.25
N SER A 227 -7.75 -1.05 1.56
CA SER A 227 -8.62 -0.29 0.65
C SER A 227 -7.90 0.03 -0.66
N ALA A 228 -6.61 0.38 -0.57
CA ALA A 228 -5.79 0.68 -1.72
C ALA A 228 -5.55 -0.55 -2.62
N LEU A 229 -5.28 -1.72 -2.03
CA LEU A 229 -4.92 -2.92 -2.76
C LEU A 229 -6.11 -3.78 -3.19
N CYS A 230 -7.15 -3.83 -2.37
CA CYS A 230 -8.27 -4.75 -2.49
C CYS A 230 -9.59 -4.06 -2.86
N GLY A 231 -9.60 -2.72 -2.94
CA GLY A 231 -10.74 -1.92 -3.39
C GLY A 231 -10.51 -1.41 -4.81
N GLY A 232 -10.89 -2.21 -5.80
CA GLY A 232 -11.16 -1.67 -7.13
C GLY A 232 -12.34 -0.68 -7.01
N ASP A 233 -12.09 0.56 -7.40
CA ASP A 233 -13.08 1.61 -7.72
C ASP A 233 -13.75 2.44 -6.60
N GLU A 234 -13.49 2.26 -5.31
CA GLU A 234 -14.26 2.99 -4.25
C GLU A 234 -13.43 3.67 -3.14
N MET A 235 -12.21 4.14 -3.43
CA MET A 235 -11.49 5.02 -2.48
C MET A 235 -12.31 6.29 -2.12
N CYS A 236 -13.14 6.76 -3.06
CA CYS A 236 -14.07 7.86 -2.83
C CYS A 236 -15.22 7.54 -1.85
N GLU A 237 -15.48 6.27 -1.54
CA GLU A 237 -16.56 5.88 -0.63
C GLU A 237 -16.06 5.58 0.78
N VAL A 238 -14.79 5.16 0.91
CA VAL A 238 -14.22 4.65 2.16
C VAL A 238 -13.41 5.73 2.92
N VAL A 239 -12.93 6.77 2.23
CA VAL A 239 -12.03 7.79 2.79
C VAL A 239 -12.64 9.18 2.65
N ASP A 240 -12.50 10.04 3.67
CA ASP A 240 -12.83 11.46 3.57
C ASP A 240 -11.85 12.19 2.63
N HIS A 241 -12.20 12.20 1.35
CA HIS A 241 -11.37 12.64 0.25
C HIS A 241 -11.25 14.17 0.13
N GLN A 242 -12.16 14.95 0.73
CA GLN A 242 -12.18 16.42 0.72
C GLN A 242 -12.14 17.08 -0.69
N CYS A 243 -12.35 16.33 -1.78
CA CYS A 243 -12.54 16.89 -3.12
C CYS A 243 -13.70 17.91 -3.15
N GLN A 244 -13.45 19.13 -3.63
CA GLN A 244 -14.49 20.17 -3.71
C GLN A 244 -15.64 19.78 -4.67
N HIS A 245 -15.33 19.04 -5.74
CA HIS A 245 -16.31 18.70 -6.77
C HIS A 245 -16.53 17.19 -6.94
N ILE A 246 -15.65 16.50 -7.64
CA ILE A 246 -15.83 15.08 -7.99
C ILE A 246 -14.61 14.33 -7.48
N CYS A 247 -14.82 13.25 -6.76
CA CYS A 247 -13.78 12.28 -6.46
C CYS A 247 -13.83 11.18 -7.54
N VAL A 248 -12.67 10.78 -8.05
CA VAL A 248 -12.53 9.67 -8.98
C VAL A 248 -11.56 8.68 -8.38
N SER A 249 -12.06 7.49 -8.02
CA SER A 249 -11.21 6.41 -7.54
C SER A 249 -10.20 6.00 -8.61
N SER A 250 -9.03 5.59 -8.15
CA SER A 250 -7.97 5.02 -8.95
C SER A 250 -7.42 3.79 -8.22
N PRO A 251 -6.75 2.85 -8.90
CA PRO A 251 -6.09 1.75 -8.21
C PRO A 251 -5.18 2.33 -7.12
N ALA A 252 -5.45 1.97 -5.86
CA ALA A 252 -4.72 2.40 -4.69
C ALA A 252 -4.77 3.88 -4.27
N SER A 253 -5.61 4.75 -4.86
CA SER A 253 -5.82 6.14 -4.37
C SER A 253 -7.09 6.76 -4.97
N PHE A 254 -7.31 8.06 -4.80
CA PHE A 254 -8.30 8.83 -5.54
C PHE A 254 -7.69 10.11 -6.11
N ARG A 255 -8.33 10.67 -7.13
CA ARG A 255 -8.01 12.03 -7.60
C ARG A 255 -9.26 12.88 -7.65
N CYS A 256 -9.12 14.15 -7.29
CA CYS A 256 -10.20 15.10 -7.45
C CYS A 256 -10.26 15.57 -8.91
N LYS A 257 -11.49 15.69 -9.43
CA LYS A 257 -11.78 16.22 -10.75
C LYS A 257 -12.78 17.35 -10.62
N CYS A 258 -12.63 18.36 -11.47
CA CYS A 258 -13.54 19.49 -11.50
C CYS A 258 -14.67 19.29 -12.50
N LYS A 259 -15.86 19.82 -12.19
CA LYS A 259 -16.98 19.93 -13.12
C LYS A 259 -16.60 20.81 -14.31
N LYS A 260 -17.30 20.66 -15.44
CA LYS A 260 -17.06 21.43 -16.67
C LYS A 260 -17.07 22.94 -16.38
N GLY A 261 -16.05 23.65 -16.86
CA GLY A 261 -15.85 25.09 -16.63
C GLY A 261 -15.11 25.44 -15.35
N PHE A 262 -14.43 24.46 -14.76
CA PHE A 262 -13.54 24.64 -13.63
C PHE A 262 -12.24 23.86 -13.87
N THR A 263 -11.13 24.43 -13.42
CA THR A 263 -9.80 23.80 -13.38
C THR A 263 -9.42 23.45 -11.95
N LEU A 264 -8.73 22.31 -11.78
CA LEU A 264 -8.22 21.88 -10.48
C LEU A 264 -7.08 22.81 -10.05
N ASN A 265 -7.12 23.22 -8.79
CA ASN A 265 -6.06 24.02 -8.19
C ASN A 265 -4.82 23.15 -7.88
N SER A 266 -3.71 23.81 -7.57
CA SER A 266 -2.44 23.15 -7.23
C SER A 266 -2.50 22.33 -5.94
N ASP A 267 -3.51 22.54 -5.10
CA ASP A 267 -3.75 21.73 -3.90
C ASP A 267 -4.33 20.33 -4.23
N GLY A 268 -4.66 20.07 -5.50
CA GLY A 268 -5.20 18.80 -5.95
C GLY A 268 -6.62 18.48 -5.44
N LYS A 269 -7.28 19.41 -4.73
CA LYS A 269 -8.58 19.20 -4.07
C LYS A 269 -9.64 20.22 -4.46
N THR A 270 -9.27 21.49 -4.60
CA THR A 270 -10.20 22.58 -4.90
C THR A 270 -10.20 22.94 -6.40
N CYS A 271 -11.27 23.58 -6.84
CA CYS A 271 -11.57 23.89 -8.23
C CYS A 271 -11.82 25.39 -8.38
N LYS A 272 -11.10 26.04 -9.31
CA LYS A 272 -11.33 27.44 -9.71
C LYS A 272 -12.07 27.51 -11.03
N VAL A 273 -12.79 28.60 -11.27
CA VAL A 273 -13.52 28.81 -12.52
C VAL A 273 -12.53 28.93 -13.68
N ASP A 274 -12.80 28.23 -14.78
CA ASP A 274 -12.04 28.39 -16.01
C ASP A 274 -12.30 29.77 -16.60
N ALA A 275 -11.26 30.61 -16.59
CA ALA A 275 -11.30 31.97 -17.13
C ALA A 275 -11.79 32.03 -18.59
N ILE A 276 -11.57 30.97 -19.37
CA ILE A 276 -12.01 30.85 -20.76
C ILE A 276 -13.55 30.74 -20.87
N LEU A 277 -14.22 30.08 -19.91
CA LEU A 277 -15.67 29.95 -19.86
C LEU A 277 -16.35 31.14 -19.18
N ALA A 278 -15.68 31.78 -18.21
CA ALA A 278 -16.13 33.03 -17.62
C ALA A 278 -16.24 34.16 -18.67
N CYS A 279 -15.31 34.20 -19.63
CA CYS A 279 -15.31 35.22 -20.69
C CYS A 279 -16.45 35.05 -21.72
N LYS A 280 -16.99 33.82 -21.90
CA LYS A 280 -18.12 33.59 -22.81
C LYS A 280 -19.47 34.06 -22.24
N LYS A 281 -19.62 34.17 -20.91
CA LYS A 281 -20.84 34.70 -20.28
C LYS A 281 -20.88 36.24 -20.20
N GLY A 282 -19.78 36.93 -20.50
CA GLY A 282 -19.69 38.39 -20.44
C GLY A 282 -20.02 39.16 -21.73
N LYS A 283 -20.52 38.50 -22.79
CA LYS A 283 -20.81 39.14 -24.10
C LYS A 283 -22.29 39.05 -24.53
N GLN A 284 -23.23 39.14 -23.59
CA GLN A 284 -24.62 39.43 -23.89
C GLN A 284 -25.16 40.50 -22.95
N THR A 285 -24.91 41.77 -23.27
CA THR A 285 -25.85 42.90 -23.11
C THR A 285 -25.16 44.20 -23.56
N ARG A 286 -25.50 44.63 -24.78
CA ARG A 286 -25.63 46.06 -25.16
C ARG A 286 -26.45 46.09 -26.45
N MET A 287 -27.77 46.25 -26.28
CA MET A 287 -28.59 46.99 -27.24
C MET A 287 -28.31 48.48 -27.04
#